data_AF-A0A1F4FZD0-F1
#
_entry.id   AF-A0A1F4FZD0-F1
#
_cell.length_a   1.000
_cell.length_b   1.000
_cell.length_c   1.000
_cell.angle_alpha   90.00
_cell.angle_beta   90.00
_cell.angle_gamma   90.00
#
_symmetry.space_group_name_H-M   'P 1'
#
loop_
_entity.id
_entity.type
_entity.pdbx_description
1 polymer ?
#
loop_
_entity_poly.entity_id
_entity_poly.type
_entity_poly.pdbx_seq_one_letter_code
_entity_poly.pdbx_strand_id
1 'polypeptide(L)'
;MKNRHNVREDLARVCRVLARHEMIDLWGHSSLRIPGSELVLVTPRFTRKVLPRTLAAGDLLVCDASGRIVEGAGELPRQFGVDLALYRENEKRRACIFAAPRYAMAAAIAGYALKPLTHMESATAYDLEVCPDDKLARAVARASAVQQPGIGAWAAGADIFDCLTTLYQLEYLAQANAVVAGEKDMRTVAREDSDKLWRQFAGHHHYHEFFASLDPGPLSHPFTRFSQDHDLLKAKIALSCRALWERDTLVAFLEHISHRLPGGRFLISASKNFGDIGPEDLCLLDMEANSIEGPRPPGFKWFHAQLLRERQDVQAVVHTHDLYGRAYALSPRKLAPSYRVGLDVATRRLPMYSRCDLIVDPEVRRATLDALGTAPLVHEIGHGTDFVADTLERATVDAIQREAFLAMDHLARQFGAPKPLPARLLEELRAAEPAAEDWWWFYTGEVGAPRRSAGGLSNR
;
A
#
# COMPACT_ATOMS: atom_id res chain seq x y z
N MET A 1 -3.42 -23.17 -33.66
CA MET A 1 -2.16 -22.41 -33.52
C MET A 1 -1.87 -22.25 -32.04
N LYS A 2 -0.80 -22.85 -31.51
CA LYS A 2 -0.42 -22.68 -30.09
C LYS A 2 -0.15 -21.19 -29.85
N ASN A 3 -0.93 -20.53 -28.99
CA ASN A 3 -0.67 -19.16 -28.54
C ASN A 3 0.80 -19.05 -28.11
N ARG A 4 1.64 -18.40 -28.92
CA ARG A 4 2.98 -18.02 -28.47
C ARG A 4 2.76 -16.90 -27.45
N HIS A 5 2.87 -17.27 -26.18
CA HIS A 5 2.85 -16.34 -25.06
C HIS A 5 3.79 -15.15 -25.32
N ASN A 6 3.24 -13.94 -25.26
CA ASN A 6 4.04 -12.73 -25.29
C ASN A 6 4.53 -12.47 -23.86
N VAL A 7 5.78 -12.83 -23.58
CA VAL A 7 6.37 -12.74 -22.22
C VAL A 7 6.32 -11.35 -21.62
N ARG A 8 6.30 -10.29 -22.45
CA ARG A 8 6.11 -8.91 -21.98
C ARG A 8 4.70 -8.66 -21.48
N GLU A 9 3.72 -9.13 -22.25
CA GLU A 9 2.32 -8.98 -21.84
C GLU A 9 2.01 -9.84 -20.63
N ASP A 10 2.57 -11.06 -20.55
CA ASP A 10 2.36 -11.94 -19.40
C ASP A 10 2.93 -11.33 -18.10
N LEU A 11 4.15 -10.77 -18.15
CA LEU A 11 4.73 -10.10 -16.98
C LEU A 11 3.94 -8.84 -16.57
N ALA A 12 3.55 -8.00 -17.54
CA ALA A 12 2.74 -6.82 -17.26
C ALA A 12 1.38 -7.20 -16.66
N ARG A 13 0.72 -8.23 -17.21
CA ARG A 13 -0.52 -8.80 -16.70
C ARG A 13 -0.41 -9.23 -15.25
N VAL A 14 0.60 -10.03 -14.91
CA VAL A 14 0.77 -10.54 -13.54
C VAL A 14 0.87 -9.40 -12.53
N CYS A 15 1.61 -8.35 -12.87
CA CYS A 15 1.71 -7.14 -12.04
C CYS A 15 0.34 -6.45 -11.86
N ARG A 16 -0.45 -6.32 -12.93
CA ARG A 16 -1.80 -5.73 -12.84
C ARG A 16 -2.76 -6.58 -12.02
N VAL A 17 -2.67 -7.91 -12.12
CA VAL A 17 -3.45 -8.84 -11.29
C VAL A 17 -3.08 -8.67 -9.81
N LEU A 18 -1.79 -8.63 -9.48
CA LEU A 18 -1.35 -8.38 -8.09
C LEU A 18 -1.85 -7.04 -7.56
N ALA A 19 -1.85 -5.99 -8.39
CA ALA A 19 -2.37 -4.68 -8.01
C ALA A 19 -3.87 -4.73 -7.73
N ARG A 20 -4.65 -5.45 -8.54
CA ARG A 20 -6.09 -5.67 -8.33
C ARG A 20 -6.38 -6.41 -7.02
N HIS A 21 -5.42 -7.21 -6.56
CA HIS A 21 -5.51 -7.97 -5.31
C HIS A 21 -4.88 -7.29 -4.09
N GLU A 22 -4.46 -6.02 -4.20
CA GLU A 22 -3.77 -5.28 -3.13
C GLU A 22 -2.48 -6.00 -2.64
N MET A 23 -1.83 -6.77 -3.52
CA MET A 23 -0.64 -7.58 -3.20
C MET A 23 0.67 -6.99 -3.73
N ILE A 24 0.64 -5.85 -4.42
CA ILE A 24 1.84 -5.16 -4.89
C ILE A 24 1.66 -3.65 -4.72
N ASP A 25 2.71 -2.99 -4.27
CA ASP A 25 2.77 -1.53 -4.12
C ASP A 25 4.03 -0.98 -4.82
N LEU A 26 4.38 0.28 -4.57
CA LEU A 26 5.51 0.94 -5.24
C LEU A 26 6.89 0.31 -4.99
N TRP A 27 7.02 -0.55 -3.99
CA TRP A 27 8.26 -1.26 -3.70
C TRP A 27 8.38 -2.58 -4.45
N GLY A 28 7.26 -3.16 -4.89
CA GLY A 28 7.25 -4.45 -5.56
C GLY A 28 7.82 -4.40 -6.96
N HIS A 29 8.12 -5.58 -7.51
CA HIS A 29 8.51 -5.74 -8.91
C HIS A 29 8.26 -7.16 -9.39
N SER A 30 8.35 -7.36 -10.71
CA SER A 30 8.30 -8.69 -11.32
C SER A 30 9.39 -8.80 -12.38
N SER A 31 10.05 -9.96 -12.44
CA SER A 31 11.11 -10.23 -13.40
C SER A 31 11.05 -11.66 -13.95
N LEU A 32 11.59 -11.86 -15.16
CA LEU A 32 11.81 -13.18 -15.73
C LEU A 32 12.98 -13.19 -16.71
N ARG A 33 13.67 -14.32 -16.81
CA ARG A 33 14.70 -14.59 -17.82
C ARG A 33 14.03 -14.90 -19.16
N ILE A 34 14.34 -14.08 -20.18
CA ILE A 34 13.76 -14.21 -21.51
C ILE A 34 14.05 -15.61 -22.08
N PRO A 35 13.04 -16.34 -22.60
CA PRO A 35 13.25 -17.67 -23.18
C PRO A 35 14.34 -17.68 -24.26
N GLY A 36 15.32 -18.59 -24.13
CA GLY A 36 16.44 -18.71 -25.06
C GLY A 36 17.50 -17.59 -24.99
N SER A 37 17.49 -16.78 -23.93
CA SER A 37 18.43 -15.67 -23.74
C SER A 37 18.95 -15.59 -22.30
N GLU A 38 20.09 -14.93 -22.12
CA GLU A 38 20.66 -14.53 -20.82
C GLU A 38 20.08 -13.19 -20.31
N LEU A 39 19.27 -12.53 -21.12
CA LEU A 39 18.63 -11.27 -20.76
C LEU A 39 17.45 -11.48 -19.82
N VAL A 40 17.25 -10.52 -18.92
CA VAL A 40 16.15 -10.51 -17.95
C VAL A 40 15.21 -9.35 -18.27
N LEU A 41 13.93 -9.67 -18.37
CA LEU A 41 12.84 -8.73 -18.47
C LEU A 41 12.36 -8.38 -17.06
N VAL A 42 12.14 -7.10 -16.76
CA VAL A 42 11.77 -6.63 -15.41
C VAL A 42 10.86 -5.40 -15.48
N THR A 43 9.95 -5.27 -14.50
CA THR A 43 9.19 -4.03 -14.32
C THR A 43 10.11 -2.87 -13.96
N PRO A 44 9.84 -1.63 -14.43
CA PRO A 44 10.56 -0.47 -13.91
C PRO A 44 10.26 -0.28 -12.42
N ARG A 45 11.11 0.48 -11.73
CA ARG A 45 10.75 1.05 -10.42
C ARG A 45 9.48 1.87 -10.59
N PHE A 46 8.44 1.53 -9.82
CA PHE A 46 7.16 2.20 -9.93
C PHE A 46 7.23 3.64 -9.42
N THR A 47 6.58 4.53 -10.14
CA THR A 47 6.47 5.98 -9.85
C THR A 47 5.15 6.48 -10.42
N ARG A 48 4.82 7.76 -10.26
CA ARG A 48 3.67 8.38 -10.92
C ARG A 48 3.64 8.21 -12.45
N LYS A 49 4.78 7.91 -13.10
CA LYS A 49 4.86 7.67 -14.54
C LYS A 49 4.34 6.30 -14.94
N VAL A 50 4.64 5.27 -14.14
CA VAL A 50 4.26 3.88 -14.38
C VAL A 50 3.91 3.27 -13.03
N LEU A 51 2.63 2.94 -12.84
CA LEU A 51 2.12 2.29 -11.64
C LEU A 51 1.82 0.82 -11.93
N PRO A 52 1.78 -0.06 -10.91
CA PRO A 52 1.49 -1.48 -11.10
C PRO A 52 0.23 -1.75 -11.94
N ARG A 53 -0.82 -0.96 -11.74
CA ARG A 53 -2.12 -1.06 -12.43
C ARG A 53 -2.15 -0.48 -13.85
N THR A 54 -1.26 0.46 -14.16
CA THR A 54 -1.20 1.13 -15.48
C THR A 54 -0.17 0.49 -16.40
N LEU A 55 0.65 -0.43 -15.87
CA LEU A 55 1.77 -1.05 -16.54
C LEU A 55 1.35 -1.73 -17.85
N ALA A 56 1.98 -1.34 -18.95
CA ALA A 56 1.87 -1.96 -20.26
C ALA A 56 3.15 -2.75 -20.61
N ALA A 57 3.05 -3.68 -21.57
CA ALA A 57 4.20 -4.45 -22.06
C ALA A 57 5.37 -3.59 -22.59
N GLY A 58 5.06 -2.38 -23.08
CA GLY A 58 6.04 -1.41 -23.58
C GLY A 58 6.83 -0.68 -22.48
N ASP A 59 6.35 -0.70 -21.24
CA ASP A 59 7.02 -0.02 -20.11
C ASP A 59 8.15 -0.86 -19.49
N LEU A 60 8.25 -2.14 -19.88
CA LEU A 60 9.19 -3.08 -19.30
C LEU A 60 10.63 -2.82 -19.75
N LEU A 61 11.55 -3.06 -18.81
CA LEU A 61 12.99 -2.95 -19.03
C LEU A 61 13.57 -4.31 -19.38
N VAL A 62 14.56 -4.32 -20.28
CA VAL A 62 15.41 -5.48 -20.50
C VAL A 62 16.79 -5.15 -19.97
N CYS A 63 17.35 -6.06 -19.17
CA CYS A 63 18.68 -5.91 -18.60
C CYS A 63 19.53 -7.16 -18.84
N ASP A 64 20.85 -6.96 -18.84
CA ASP A 64 21.80 -8.07 -18.84
C ASP A 64 22.05 -8.61 -17.42
N ALA A 65 22.82 -9.70 -17.32
CA ALA A 65 23.12 -10.36 -16.04
C ALA A 65 23.86 -9.45 -15.03
N SER A 66 24.43 -8.32 -15.46
CA SER A 66 25.05 -7.34 -14.56
C SER A 66 24.07 -6.32 -13.99
N GLY A 67 22.83 -6.29 -14.48
CA GLY A 67 21.83 -5.28 -14.13
C GLY A 67 21.94 -4.01 -14.97
N ARG A 68 22.67 -4.03 -16.10
CA ARG A 68 22.67 -2.90 -17.04
C ARG A 68 21.43 -2.98 -17.92
N ILE A 69 20.66 -1.89 -17.99
CA ILE A 69 19.51 -1.77 -18.89
C ILE A 69 20.03 -1.71 -20.33
N VAL A 70 19.54 -2.63 -21.18
CA VAL A 70 19.85 -2.70 -22.61
C VAL A 70 18.66 -2.28 -23.49
N GLU A 71 17.44 -2.27 -22.94
CA GLU A 71 16.23 -1.82 -23.60
C GLU A 71 15.23 -1.25 -22.58
N GLY A 72 14.42 -0.26 -22.99
CA GLY A 72 13.44 0.41 -22.14
C GLY A 72 13.96 1.67 -21.46
N ALA A 73 13.06 2.41 -20.80
CA ALA A 73 13.37 3.68 -20.14
C ALA A 73 12.85 3.69 -18.70
N GLY A 74 13.69 4.09 -17.75
CA GLY A 74 13.35 4.13 -16.33
C GLY A 74 14.51 3.69 -15.45
N GLU A 75 14.20 3.37 -14.20
CA GLU A 75 15.15 2.86 -13.22
C GLU A 75 14.78 1.43 -12.83
N LEU A 76 15.78 0.63 -12.45
CA LEU A 76 15.54 -0.70 -11.92
C LEU A 76 15.00 -0.63 -10.48
N PRO A 77 14.13 -1.57 -10.08
CA PRO A 77 13.73 -1.73 -8.68
C PRO A 77 14.96 -1.97 -7.80
N ARG A 78 15.00 -1.38 -6.60
CA ARG A 78 16.16 -1.50 -5.68
C ARG A 78 16.41 -2.96 -5.27
N GLN A 79 15.34 -3.74 -5.13
CA GLN A 79 15.36 -5.13 -4.70
C GLN A 79 15.74 -6.10 -5.82
N PHE A 80 15.81 -5.64 -7.07
CA PHE A 80 16.05 -6.50 -8.24
C PHE A 80 17.43 -7.19 -8.22
N GLY A 81 18.38 -6.69 -7.43
CA GLY A 81 19.66 -7.38 -7.20
C GLY A 81 19.49 -8.79 -6.62
N VAL A 82 18.41 -9.04 -5.85
CA VAL A 82 18.06 -10.36 -5.31
C VAL A 82 17.71 -11.32 -6.46
N ASP A 83 16.89 -10.88 -7.41
CA ASP A 83 16.47 -11.66 -8.57
C ASP A 83 17.67 -12.02 -9.46
N LEU A 84 18.59 -11.07 -9.71
CA LEU A 84 19.80 -11.35 -10.49
C LEU A 84 20.70 -12.38 -9.80
N ALA A 85 20.83 -12.33 -8.47
CA ALA A 85 21.58 -13.32 -7.71
C ALA A 85 20.90 -14.70 -7.75
N LEU A 86 19.58 -14.73 -7.57
CA LEU A 86 18.73 -15.92 -7.74
C LEU A 86 18.99 -16.60 -9.10
N TYR A 87 18.93 -15.84 -10.20
CA TYR A 87 19.08 -16.39 -11.55
C TYR A 87 20.48 -16.92 -11.86
N ARG A 88 21.50 -16.55 -11.07
CA ARG A 88 22.84 -17.14 -11.14
C ARG A 88 22.96 -18.39 -10.28
N GLU A 89 22.23 -18.45 -9.18
CA GLU A 89 22.29 -19.54 -8.21
C GLU A 89 21.45 -20.75 -8.63
N ASN A 90 20.30 -20.53 -9.29
CA ASN A 90 19.39 -21.60 -9.67
C ASN A 90 18.81 -21.41 -11.07
N GLU A 91 19.36 -22.13 -12.06
CA GLU A 91 18.93 -22.07 -13.46
C GLU A 91 17.48 -22.55 -13.69
N LYS A 92 16.91 -23.33 -12.76
CA LYS A 92 15.51 -23.78 -12.85
C LYS A 92 14.52 -22.66 -12.50
N ARG A 93 14.95 -21.66 -11.73
CA ARG A 93 14.14 -20.49 -11.38
C ARG A 93 14.34 -19.48 -12.51
N ARG A 94 13.31 -19.26 -13.33
CA ARG A 94 13.36 -18.36 -14.48
C ARG A 94 12.47 -17.13 -14.34
N ALA A 95 11.69 -17.05 -13.26
CA ALA A 95 10.89 -15.89 -12.93
C ALA A 95 10.90 -15.63 -11.43
N CYS A 96 10.62 -14.39 -11.05
CA CYS A 96 10.59 -13.94 -9.68
C CYS A 96 9.60 -12.77 -9.53
N ILE A 97 8.86 -12.76 -8.44
CA ILE A 97 7.98 -11.66 -8.06
C ILE A 97 8.32 -11.23 -6.64
N PHE A 98 8.52 -9.94 -6.44
CA PHE A 98 8.57 -9.31 -5.13
C PHE A 98 7.28 -8.52 -4.88
N ALA A 99 6.55 -8.90 -3.85
CA ALA A 99 5.19 -8.46 -3.56
C ALA A 99 4.99 -8.15 -2.06
N ALA A 100 3.82 -7.61 -1.72
CA ALA A 100 3.41 -7.23 -0.37
C ALA A 100 2.12 -7.96 0.08
N PRO A 101 2.10 -9.30 0.15
CA PRO A 101 0.93 -10.05 0.62
C PRO A 101 0.62 -9.69 2.08
N ARG A 102 -0.52 -9.03 2.31
CA ARG A 102 -0.86 -8.36 3.57
C ARG A 102 -0.88 -9.30 4.77
N TYR A 103 -1.63 -10.40 4.68
CA TYR A 103 -1.80 -11.32 5.80
C TYR A 103 -0.54 -12.15 6.04
N ALA A 104 0.14 -12.55 4.96
CA ALA A 104 1.40 -13.28 5.08
C ALA A 104 2.44 -12.41 5.80
N MET A 105 2.60 -11.16 5.38
CA MET A 105 3.53 -10.21 5.98
C MET A 105 3.19 -9.93 7.45
N ALA A 106 1.90 -9.83 7.80
CA ALA A 106 1.48 -9.69 9.20
C ALA A 106 1.91 -10.87 10.07
N ALA A 107 1.75 -12.11 9.58
CA ALA A 107 2.24 -13.30 10.26
C ALA A 107 3.78 -13.29 10.43
N ALA A 108 4.51 -12.90 9.37
CA ALA A 108 5.97 -12.79 9.42
C ALA A 108 6.44 -11.70 10.41
N ILE A 109 5.77 -10.55 10.48
CA ILE A 109 6.03 -9.48 11.46
C ILE A 109 5.91 -10.00 12.90
N ALA A 110 4.88 -10.80 13.18
CA ALA A 110 4.69 -11.43 14.49
C ALA A 110 5.67 -12.59 14.76
N GLY A 111 6.39 -13.05 13.74
CA GLY A 111 7.21 -14.27 13.79
C GLY A 111 6.38 -15.53 13.93
N TYR A 112 5.15 -15.53 13.41
CA TYR A 112 4.25 -16.67 13.40
C TYR A 112 4.55 -17.57 12.19
N ALA A 113 4.81 -18.85 12.46
CA ALA A 113 4.98 -19.85 11.41
C ALA A 113 3.60 -20.29 10.89
N LEU A 114 3.29 -19.95 9.64
CA LEU A 114 2.04 -20.34 8.98
C LEU A 114 1.87 -21.87 9.03
N LYS A 115 0.69 -22.30 9.46
CA LYS A 115 0.32 -23.71 9.53
C LYS A 115 -0.24 -24.18 8.19
N PRO A 116 -0.01 -25.44 7.78
CA PRO A 116 -0.61 -26.01 6.58
C PRO A 116 -2.09 -26.34 6.84
N LEU A 117 -2.99 -25.40 6.56
CA LEU A 117 -4.42 -25.51 6.95
C LEU A 117 -5.35 -25.87 5.81
N THR A 118 -5.13 -25.31 4.61
CA THR A 118 -6.08 -25.40 3.50
C THR A 118 -5.49 -26.19 2.33
N HIS A 119 -6.37 -26.59 1.41
CA HIS A 119 -6.18 -27.56 0.33
C HIS A 119 -4.80 -27.51 -0.37
N MET A 120 -4.68 -26.82 -1.50
CA MET A 120 -3.42 -26.77 -2.27
C MET A 120 -2.38 -25.88 -1.57
N GLU A 121 -2.84 -24.88 -0.83
CA GLU A 121 -2.02 -23.86 -0.20
C GLU A 121 -1.18 -24.42 0.96
N SER A 122 -1.58 -25.55 1.54
CA SER A 122 -0.79 -26.28 2.54
C SER A 122 0.64 -26.54 2.09
N ALA A 123 0.88 -26.77 0.79
CA ALA A 123 2.21 -26.98 0.25
C ALA A 123 3.10 -25.74 0.40
N THR A 124 2.51 -24.54 0.27
CA THR A 124 3.23 -23.28 0.49
C THR A 124 3.77 -23.22 1.91
N ALA A 125 3.02 -23.67 2.92
CA ALA A 125 3.49 -23.67 4.31
C ALA A 125 4.75 -24.51 4.53
N TYR A 126 4.90 -25.61 3.79
CA TYR A 126 6.02 -26.56 3.93
C TYR A 126 7.31 -26.10 3.24
N ASP A 127 7.20 -25.17 2.29
CA ASP A 127 8.31 -24.65 1.49
C ASP A 127 8.42 -23.11 1.57
N LEU A 128 7.91 -22.56 2.67
CA LEU A 128 7.99 -21.14 3.03
C LEU A 128 9.17 -20.90 3.96
N GLU A 129 10.00 -19.91 3.63
CA GLU A 129 11.05 -19.44 4.52
C GLU A 129 10.79 -18.01 4.99
N VAL A 130 11.34 -17.66 6.16
CA VAL A 130 11.39 -16.30 6.68
C VAL A 130 12.85 -15.91 6.81
N CYS A 131 13.29 -14.90 6.06
CA CYS A 131 14.69 -14.47 5.98
C CYS A 131 14.80 -12.96 6.26
N PRO A 132 15.22 -12.55 7.47
CA PRO A 132 15.37 -11.13 7.81
C PRO A 132 16.74 -10.55 7.43
N ASP A 133 17.68 -11.36 6.93
CA ASP A 133 19.10 -11.00 6.78
C ASP A 133 19.59 -10.98 5.31
N ASP A 134 20.91 -10.86 5.13
CA ASP A 134 21.61 -10.72 3.86
C ASP A 134 21.65 -12.00 2.99
N LYS A 135 21.12 -13.12 3.49
CA LYS A 135 21.05 -14.40 2.75
C LYS A 135 19.79 -14.54 1.91
N LEU A 136 19.07 -13.45 1.68
CA LEU A 136 17.77 -13.45 0.99
C LEU A 136 17.83 -14.15 -0.38
N ALA A 137 18.83 -13.87 -1.23
CA ALA A 137 18.92 -14.51 -2.55
C ALA A 137 19.05 -16.04 -2.47
N ARG A 138 19.84 -16.56 -1.53
CA ARG A 138 20.00 -18.01 -1.31
C ARG A 138 18.71 -18.65 -0.82
N ALA A 139 17.99 -17.97 0.07
CA ALA A 139 16.67 -18.42 0.53
C ALA A 139 15.69 -18.48 -0.64
N VAL A 140 15.64 -17.44 -1.48
CA VAL A 140 14.75 -17.38 -2.65
C VAL A 140 15.12 -18.44 -3.70
N ALA A 141 16.40 -18.82 -3.80
CA ALA A 141 16.84 -19.86 -4.72
C ALA A 141 16.33 -21.26 -4.36
N ARG A 142 16.14 -21.56 -3.07
CA ARG A 142 15.74 -22.89 -2.59
C ARG A 142 14.25 -23.03 -2.29
N ALA A 143 13.63 -22.02 -1.68
CA ALA A 143 12.23 -22.05 -1.27
C ALA A 143 11.29 -21.58 -2.40
N SER A 144 10.03 -22.01 -2.38
CA SER A 144 9.01 -21.50 -3.31
C SER A 144 8.60 -20.07 -2.98
N ALA A 145 8.55 -19.73 -1.69
CA ALA A 145 8.35 -18.37 -1.22
C ALA A 145 9.24 -18.03 -0.03
N VAL A 146 9.67 -16.77 0.04
CA VAL A 146 10.45 -16.23 1.15
C VAL A 146 9.85 -14.93 1.62
N GLN A 147 9.58 -14.81 2.92
CA GLN A 147 9.15 -13.56 3.53
C GLN A 147 10.31 -12.85 4.20
N GLN A 148 10.43 -11.55 3.93
CA GLN A 148 11.21 -10.65 4.74
C GLN A 148 10.25 -9.85 5.62
N PRO A 149 10.21 -10.09 6.95
CA PRO A 149 9.24 -9.48 7.85
C PRO A 149 9.19 -7.95 7.69
N GLY A 150 7.98 -7.40 7.54
CA GLY A 150 7.77 -5.95 7.41
C GLY A 150 8.18 -5.32 6.07
N ILE A 151 8.78 -6.10 5.16
CA ILE A 151 9.25 -5.64 3.84
C ILE A 151 8.39 -6.23 2.71
N GLY A 152 8.20 -7.55 2.67
CA GLY A 152 7.40 -8.20 1.64
C GLY A 152 7.78 -9.66 1.45
N ALA A 153 7.34 -10.25 0.34
CA ALA A 153 7.57 -11.64 0.00
C ALA A 153 8.08 -11.81 -1.43
N TRP A 154 9.01 -12.74 -1.61
CA TRP A 154 9.49 -13.21 -2.89
C TRP A 154 8.85 -14.55 -3.21
N ALA A 155 8.42 -14.73 -4.45
CA ALA A 155 8.13 -16.05 -5.02
C ALA A 155 8.93 -16.22 -6.31
N ALA A 156 9.62 -17.35 -6.43
CA ALA A 156 10.43 -17.67 -7.58
C ALA A 156 9.99 -19.01 -8.18
N GLY A 157 9.99 -19.13 -9.50
CA GLY A 157 9.38 -20.27 -10.20
C GLY A 157 9.97 -20.52 -11.57
N ALA A 158 9.46 -21.55 -12.27
CA ALA A 158 9.90 -21.86 -13.63
C ALA A 158 9.33 -20.85 -14.65
N ASP A 159 8.20 -20.21 -14.32
CA ASP A 159 7.64 -19.08 -15.04
C ASP A 159 6.91 -18.08 -14.11
N ILE A 160 6.42 -16.99 -14.70
CA ILE A 160 5.82 -15.89 -13.94
C ILE A 160 4.45 -16.23 -13.33
N PHE A 161 3.72 -17.19 -13.90
CA PHE A 161 2.43 -17.63 -13.41
C PHE A 161 2.58 -18.61 -12.24
N ASP A 162 3.64 -19.42 -12.21
CA ASP A 162 4.02 -20.19 -11.01
C ASP A 162 4.26 -19.26 -9.81
N CYS A 163 4.98 -18.15 -10.05
CA CYS A 163 5.27 -17.16 -9.02
C CYS A 163 3.98 -16.49 -8.51
N LEU A 164 3.08 -16.10 -9.43
CA LEU A 164 1.79 -15.51 -9.10
C LEU A 164 0.92 -16.48 -8.29
N THR A 165 0.84 -17.75 -8.72
CA THR A 165 0.10 -18.80 -8.01
C THR A 165 0.62 -18.95 -6.59
N THR A 166 1.94 -19.02 -6.43
CA THR A 166 2.59 -19.16 -5.12
C THR A 166 2.25 -18.00 -4.19
N LEU A 167 2.30 -16.76 -4.66
CA LEU A 167 1.94 -15.59 -3.84
C LEU A 167 0.45 -15.60 -3.47
N TYR A 168 -0.43 -15.96 -4.42
CA TYR A 168 -1.86 -16.04 -4.17
C TYR A 168 -2.19 -17.09 -3.09
N GLN A 169 -1.56 -18.26 -3.18
CA GLN A 169 -1.68 -19.32 -2.19
C GLN A 169 -1.10 -18.91 -0.84
N LEU A 170 0.05 -18.22 -0.82
CA LEU A 170 0.66 -17.71 0.40
C LEU A 170 -0.29 -16.74 1.14
N GLU A 171 -0.88 -15.80 0.41
CA GLU A 171 -1.80 -14.82 0.99
C GLU A 171 -3.10 -15.48 1.47
N TYR A 172 -3.68 -16.40 0.69
CA TYR A 172 -4.86 -17.16 1.11
C TYR A 172 -4.59 -18.04 2.34
N LEU A 173 -3.45 -18.73 2.37
CA LEU A 173 -3.04 -19.53 3.52
C LEU A 173 -2.90 -18.67 4.78
N ALA A 174 -2.31 -17.48 4.64
CA ALA A 174 -2.14 -16.55 5.75
C ALA A 174 -3.48 -16.00 6.24
N GLN A 175 -4.43 -15.73 5.34
CA GLN A 175 -5.80 -15.36 5.68
C GLN A 175 -6.49 -16.46 6.48
N ALA A 176 -6.40 -17.72 6.04
CA ALA A 176 -6.94 -18.85 6.80
C ALA A 176 -6.28 -18.97 8.18
N ASN A 177 -4.96 -18.79 8.27
CA ASN A 177 -4.26 -18.80 9.55
C ASN A 177 -4.70 -17.66 10.47
N ALA A 178 -4.98 -16.45 9.97
CA ALA A 178 -5.40 -15.32 10.81
C ALA A 178 -6.70 -15.60 11.57
N VAL A 179 -7.62 -16.36 10.96
CA VAL A 179 -8.90 -16.73 11.58
C VAL A 179 -8.69 -17.60 12.82
N VAL A 180 -7.66 -18.45 12.82
CA VAL A 180 -7.45 -19.49 13.85
C VAL A 180 -6.14 -19.34 14.63
N ALA A 181 -5.34 -18.29 14.40
CA ALA A 181 -3.99 -18.16 14.96
C ALA A 181 -3.92 -18.21 16.50
N GLY A 182 -5.04 -17.90 17.18
CA GLY A 182 -5.16 -17.98 18.64
C GLY A 182 -5.65 -19.33 19.18
N GLU A 183 -6.03 -20.27 18.32
CA GLU A 183 -6.55 -21.57 18.72
C GLU A 183 -5.44 -22.55 19.12
N LYS A 184 -5.73 -23.40 20.09
CA LYS A 184 -4.84 -24.47 20.55
C LYS A 184 -5.22 -25.80 19.89
N ASP A 185 -4.25 -26.69 19.74
CA ASP A 185 -4.45 -28.07 19.27
C ASP A 185 -5.13 -28.20 17.89
N MET A 186 -4.91 -27.20 17.03
CA MET A 186 -5.42 -27.21 15.66
C MET A 186 -4.88 -28.41 14.86
N ARG A 187 -5.78 -29.06 14.12
CA ARG A 187 -5.40 -30.07 13.13
C ARG A 187 -4.84 -29.39 11.88
N THR A 188 -3.77 -29.94 11.35
CA THR A 188 -3.13 -29.46 10.11
C THR A 188 -3.21 -30.52 9.03
N VAL A 189 -3.14 -30.09 7.77
CA VAL A 189 -3.03 -31.00 6.61
C VAL A 189 -1.64 -31.64 6.64
N ALA A 190 -1.59 -32.97 6.72
CA ALA A 190 -0.32 -33.72 6.72
C ALA A 190 0.44 -33.53 5.39
N ARG A 191 1.77 -33.64 5.43
CA ARG A 191 2.61 -33.45 4.24
C ARG A 191 2.27 -34.47 3.15
N GLU A 192 2.05 -35.73 3.50
CA GLU A 192 1.72 -36.76 2.50
C GLU A 192 0.39 -36.47 1.79
N ASP A 193 -0.59 -35.90 2.51
CA ASP A 193 -1.86 -35.49 1.92
C ASP A 193 -1.71 -34.27 1.02
N SER A 194 -0.92 -33.27 1.43
CA SER A 194 -0.59 -32.11 0.60
C SER A 194 0.09 -32.52 -0.71
N ASP A 195 1.11 -33.38 -0.63
CA ASP A 195 1.84 -33.90 -1.80
C ASP A 195 0.93 -34.79 -2.69
N LYS A 196 -0.05 -35.49 -2.10
CA LYS A 196 -1.05 -36.26 -2.84
C LYS A 196 -1.99 -35.34 -3.64
N LEU A 197 -2.46 -34.23 -3.05
CA LEU A 197 -3.34 -33.27 -3.73
C LEU A 197 -2.66 -32.70 -4.99
N TRP A 198 -1.39 -32.32 -4.89
CA TRP A 198 -0.61 -31.82 -6.04
C TRP A 198 -0.39 -32.86 -7.13
N ARG A 199 -0.27 -34.14 -6.79
CA ARG A 199 -0.21 -35.23 -7.78
C ARG A 199 -1.55 -35.48 -8.48
N GLN A 200 -2.66 -35.22 -7.81
CA GLN A 200 -4.02 -35.38 -8.36
C GLN A 200 -4.45 -34.16 -9.20
N PHE A 201 -3.80 -33.01 -8.99
CA PHE A 201 -4.12 -31.78 -9.70
C PHE A 201 -3.68 -31.86 -11.18
N ALA A 202 -4.64 -31.66 -12.09
CA ALA A 202 -4.43 -31.75 -13.53
C ALA A 202 -3.77 -30.48 -14.10
N GLY A 203 -2.56 -30.17 -13.63
CA GLY A 203 -1.65 -29.17 -14.21
C GLY A 203 -2.04 -27.69 -14.01
N HIS A 204 -1.05 -26.81 -14.14
CA HIS A 204 -1.17 -25.37 -13.86
C HIS A 204 -1.99 -24.57 -14.88
N HIS A 205 -2.40 -25.17 -16.01
CA HIS A 205 -3.09 -24.49 -17.11
C HIS A 205 -4.35 -23.71 -16.66
N HIS A 206 -5.15 -24.25 -15.75
CA HIS A 206 -6.36 -23.58 -15.26
C HIS A 206 -6.06 -22.28 -14.51
N TYR A 207 -4.89 -22.16 -13.85
CA TYR A 207 -4.49 -20.92 -13.19
C TYR A 207 -4.17 -19.82 -14.20
N HIS A 208 -3.59 -20.14 -15.36
CA HIS A 208 -3.35 -19.14 -16.41
C HIS A 208 -4.66 -18.51 -16.91
N GLU A 209 -5.67 -19.33 -17.19
CA GLU A 209 -6.98 -18.83 -17.63
C GLU A 209 -7.68 -18.01 -16.54
N PHE A 210 -7.61 -18.49 -15.30
CA PHE A 210 -8.12 -17.76 -14.14
C PHE A 210 -7.45 -16.39 -13.99
N PHE A 211 -6.13 -16.31 -13.93
CA PHE A 211 -5.43 -15.02 -13.79
C PHE A 211 -5.59 -14.11 -15.01
N ALA A 212 -5.67 -14.68 -16.22
CA ALA A 212 -6.01 -13.90 -17.41
C ALA A 212 -7.40 -13.26 -17.31
N SER A 213 -8.38 -13.94 -16.71
CA SER A 213 -9.72 -13.38 -16.48
C SER A 213 -9.75 -12.24 -15.44
N LEU A 214 -8.73 -12.16 -14.58
CA LEU A 214 -8.62 -11.16 -13.52
C LEU A 214 -7.93 -9.87 -13.99
N ASP A 215 -7.22 -9.91 -15.11
CA ASP A 215 -6.49 -8.77 -15.66
C ASP A 215 -7.44 -7.77 -16.34
N PRO A 216 -7.56 -6.53 -15.83
CA PRO A 216 -8.38 -5.51 -16.48
C PRO A 216 -7.69 -4.87 -17.70
N GLY A 217 -6.46 -5.26 -18.02
CA GLY A 217 -5.59 -4.53 -18.95
C GLY A 217 -5.02 -3.26 -18.30
N PRO A 218 -4.13 -2.52 -18.99
CA PRO A 218 -3.60 -1.27 -18.47
C PRO A 218 -4.72 -0.24 -18.31
N LEU A 219 -4.96 0.19 -17.07
CA LEU A 219 -5.99 1.18 -16.75
C LEU A 219 -5.42 2.59 -16.80
N SER A 220 -6.16 3.54 -17.37
CA SER A 220 -5.79 4.95 -17.22
C SER A 220 -5.98 5.41 -15.77
N HIS A 221 -5.14 6.35 -15.32
CA HIS A 221 -5.31 6.94 -14.00
C HIS A 221 -6.61 7.78 -13.96
N PRO A 222 -7.44 7.68 -12.91
CA PRO A 222 -8.74 8.36 -12.84
C PRO A 222 -8.59 9.88 -12.89
N PHE A 223 -7.50 10.44 -12.32
CA PHE A 223 -7.22 11.88 -12.35
C PHE A 223 -7.30 12.48 -13.75
N THR A 224 -6.81 11.79 -14.79
CA THR A 224 -6.81 12.34 -16.17
C THR A 224 -8.21 12.64 -16.68
N ARG A 225 -9.22 11.86 -16.28
CA ARG A 225 -10.63 12.12 -16.61
C ARG A 225 -11.26 13.05 -15.59
N PHE A 226 -10.95 12.85 -14.32
CA PHE A 226 -11.51 13.60 -13.20
C PHE A 226 -11.13 15.09 -13.21
N SER A 227 -9.98 15.44 -13.79
CA SER A 227 -9.52 16.81 -13.90
C SER A 227 -9.89 17.47 -15.23
N GLN A 228 -10.61 16.79 -16.14
CA GLN A 228 -11.05 17.41 -17.41
C GLN A 228 -12.00 18.56 -17.09
N ASP A 229 -11.74 19.73 -17.70
CA ASP A 229 -12.55 20.94 -17.57
C ASP A 229 -12.65 21.57 -16.16
N HIS A 230 -11.79 21.14 -15.22
CA HIS A 230 -11.78 21.63 -13.85
C HIS A 230 -10.45 22.27 -13.45
N ASP A 231 -10.49 23.16 -12.45
CA ASP A 231 -9.29 23.65 -11.78
C ASP A 231 -8.50 22.46 -11.18
N LEU A 232 -7.20 22.39 -11.49
CA LEU A 232 -6.37 21.24 -11.15
C LEU A 232 -6.23 21.05 -9.63
N LEU A 233 -6.21 22.12 -8.85
CA LEU A 233 -6.11 22.02 -7.39
C LEU A 233 -7.43 21.53 -6.80
N LYS A 234 -8.57 22.06 -7.25
CA LYS A 234 -9.89 21.55 -6.85
C LYS A 234 -10.03 20.05 -7.17
N ALA A 235 -9.60 19.64 -8.36
CA ALA A 235 -9.59 18.22 -8.76
C ALA A 235 -8.68 17.36 -7.87
N LYS A 236 -7.49 17.83 -7.50
CA LYS A 236 -6.59 17.09 -6.60
C LYS A 236 -7.17 16.93 -5.20
N ILE A 237 -7.75 17.99 -4.62
CA ILE A 237 -8.39 17.93 -3.29
C ILE A 237 -9.55 16.94 -3.32
N ALA A 238 -10.42 17.03 -4.31
CA ALA A 238 -11.56 16.14 -4.46
C ALA A 238 -11.13 14.68 -4.65
N LEU A 239 -10.09 14.42 -5.47
CA LEU A 239 -9.56 13.07 -5.64
C LEU A 239 -8.87 12.53 -4.37
N SER A 240 -8.26 13.42 -3.56
CA SER A 240 -7.68 13.04 -2.26
C SER A 240 -8.77 12.64 -1.26
N CYS A 241 -9.91 13.34 -1.24
CA CYS A 241 -11.08 12.95 -0.46
C CYS A 241 -11.55 11.54 -0.84
N ARG A 242 -11.72 11.29 -2.14
CA ARG A 242 -12.13 9.97 -2.65
C ARG A 242 -11.10 8.89 -2.35
N ALA A 243 -9.81 9.17 -2.48
CA ALA A 243 -8.77 8.21 -2.13
C ALA A 243 -8.85 7.81 -0.65
N LEU A 244 -9.05 8.76 0.26
CA LEU A 244 -9.27 8.45 1.67
C LEU A 244 -10.52 7.59 1.89
N TRP A 245 -11.62 7.88 1.19
CA TRP A 245 -12.86 7.08 1.24
C TRP A 245 -12.67 5.61 0.84
N GLU A 246 -11.91 5.33 -0.22
CA GLU A 246 -11.64 3.97 -0.76
C GLU A 246 -10.92 3.00 0.20
N ARG A 247 -10.59 3.45 1.41
CA ARG A 247 -9.91 2.66 2.44
C ARG A 247 -10.86 2.12 3.51
N ASP A 248 -12.11 2.57 3.55
CA ASP A 248 -13.16 2.11 4.48
C ASP A 248 -12.79 2.23 5.97
N THR A 249 -11.93 3.18 6.32
CA THR A 249 -11.51 3.45 7.71
C THR A 249 -12.14 4.70 8.30
N LEU A 250 -12.95 5.41 7.50
CA LEU A 250 -13.47 6.74 7.78
C LEU A 250 -14.96 6.74 8.13
N VAL A 251 -15.41 7.82 8.77
CA VAL A 251 -16.84 8.13 8.99
C VAL A 251 -17.45 8.77 7.72
N ALA A 252 -16.60 9.27 6.83
CA ALA A 252 -16.82 9.74 5.45
C ALA A 252 -17.35 11.16 5.25
N PHE A 253 -18.20 11.66 6.15
CA PHE A 253 -18.84 12.97 6.02
C PHE A 253 -18.38 13.99 7.08
N LEU A 254 -17.48 13.58 7.97
CA LEU A 254 -16.94 14.42 9.05
C LEU A 254 -15.50 14.86 8.79
N GLU A 255 -14.85 14.26 7.80
CA GLU A 255 -13.51 14.56 7.35
C GLU A 255 -13.51 15.83 6.52
N HIS A 256 -12.35 16.47 6.41
CA HIS A 256 -12.19 17.65 5.58
C HIS A 256 -10.75 17.85 5.14
N ILE A 257 -10.60 18.30 3.90
CA ILE A 257 -9.30 18.66 3.31
C ILE A 257 -9.34 20.12 2.93
N SER A 258 -8.31 20.87 3.31
CA SER A 258 -8.14 22.26 2.89
C SER A 258 -6.80 22.52 2.22
N HIS A 259 -6.75 23.51 1.33
CA HIS A 259 -5.52 23.99 0.73
C HIS A 259 -5.47 25.52 0.67
N ARG A 260 -4.32 26.10 1.02
CA ARG A 260 -4.05 27.53 0.92
C ARG A 260 -4.11 28.00 -0.54
N LEU A 261 -4.62 29.20 -0.76
CA LEU A 261 -4.52 29.92 -2.02
C LEU A 261 -3.73 31.24 -1.86
N PRO A 262 -3.15 31.77 -2.95
CA PRO A 262 -2.63 33.13 -2.96
C PRO A 262 -3.70 34.18 -2.60
N GLY A 263 -3.24 35.29 -2.01
CA GLY A 263 -4.09 36.44 -1.70
C GLY A 263 -4.97 36.26 -0.45
N GLY A 264 -4.51 35.48 0.54
CA GLY A 264 -5.20 35.36 1.83
C GLY A 264 -6.51 34.59 1.77
N ARG A 265 -6.56 33.55 0.93
CA ARG A 265 -7.74 32.68 0.76
C ARG A 265 -7.37 31.21 0.91
N PHE A 266 -8.35 30.35 1.08
CA PHE A 266 -8.15 28.90 1.05
C PHE A 266 -9.38 28.17 0.51
N LEU A 267 -9.16 26.94 0.03
CA LEU A 267 -10.21 26.00 -0.34
C LEU A 267 -10.40 24.99 0.79
N ILE A 268 -11.63 24.55 1.04
CA ILE A 268 -11.94 23.40 1.91
C ILE A 268 -13.05 22.57 1.27
N SER A 269 -12.99 21.24 1.41
CA SER A 269 -14.07 20.35 0.99
C SER A 269 -15.37 20.65 1.75
N ALA A 270 -16.51 20.55 1.07
CA ALA A 270 -17.82 20.64 1.71
C ALA A 270 -18.04 19.52 2.75
N SER A 271 -19.01 19.73 3.64
CA SER A 271 -19.50 18.70 4.57
C SER A 271 -20.38 17.70 3.82
N LYS A 272 -19.75 16.81 3.05
CA LYS A 272 -20.37 15.79 2.21
C LYS A 272 -19.55 14.50 2.31
N ASN A 273 -20.15 13.37 1.96
CA ASN A 273 -19.42 12.11 1.87
C ASN A 273 -18.23 12.26 0.93
N PHE A 274 -17.03 11.93 1.41
CA PHE A 274 -15.77 11.95 0.67
C PHE A 274 -15.80 11.17 -0.65
N GLY A 275 -16.60 10.10 -0.74
CA GLY A 275 -16.83 9.36 -1.99
C GLY A 275 -17.52 10.17 -3.09
N ASP A 276 -18.30 11.18 -2.70
CA ASP A 276 -19.11 12.00 -3.60
C ASP A 276 -18.53 13.40 -3.84
N ILE A 277 -17.41 13.76 -3.20
CA ILE A 277 -16.78 15.07 -3.37
C ILE A 277 -16.27 15.22 -4.81
N GLY A 278 -16.73 16.25 -5.50
CA GLY A 278 -16.24 16.73 -6.80
C GLY A 278 -15.54 18.09 -6.69
N PRO A 279 -14.87 18.56 -7.75
CA PRO A 279 -14.27 19.90 -7.79
C PRO A 279 -15.26 21.04 -7.46
N GLU A 280 -16.53 20.87 -7.83
CA GLU A 280 -17.65 21.78 -7.55
C GLU A 280 -18.05 21.83 -6.07
N ASP A 281 -17.69 20.81 -5.28
CA ASP A 281 -18.00 20.74 -3.85
C ASP A 281 -16.97 21.49 -2.98
N LEU A 282 -16.04 22.25 -3.58
CA LEU A 282 -15.02 22.98 -2.83
C LEU A 282 -15.50 24.39 -2.46
N CYS A 283 -15.40 24.71 -1.18
CA CYS A 283 -15.72 26.01 -0.61
C CYS A 283 -14.50 26.93 -0.66
N LEU A 284 -14.64 28.14 -1.20
CA LEU A 284 -13.63 29.21 -1.16
C LEU A 284 -13.90 30.13 0.03
N LEU A 285 -12.90 30.33 0.88
CA LEU A 285 -12.98 31.16 2.09
C LEU A 285 -11.81 32.15 2.19
N ASP A 286 -11.99 33.22 2.96
CA ASP A 286 -10.88 34.07 3.44
C ASP A 286 -10.20 33.48 4.69
N MET A 287 -9.11 34.08 5.17
CA MET A 287 -8.37 33.59 6.36
C MET A 287 -9.09 33.85 7.70
N GLU A 288 -10.26 34.47 7.67
CA GLU A 288 -11.18 34.65 8.81
C GLU A 288 -12.30 33.60 8.78
N ALA A 289 -12.27 32.68 7.80
CA ALA A 289 -13.24 31.63 7.53
C ALA A 289 -14.63 32.14 7.12
N ASN A 290 -14.72 33.34 6.55
CA ASN A 290 -15.93 33.81 5.86
C ASN A 290 -16.03 33.13 4.49
N SER A 291 -17.23 32.70 4.12
CA SER A 291 -17.51 32.09 2.82
C SER A 291 -17.48 33.14 1.72
N ILE A 292 -16.72 32.89 0.66
CA ILE A 292 -16.64 33.73 -0.54
C ILE A 292 -17.45 33.09 -1.68
N GLU A 293 -17.21 31.80 -1.95
CA GLU A 293 -17.84 31.06 -3.06
C GLU A 293 -17.96 29.56 -2.71
N GLY A 294 -18.86 28.86 -3.39
CA GLY A 294 -19.05 27.41 -3.26
C GLY A 294 -20.12 27.03 -2.22
N PRO A 295 -20.25 25.73 -1.93
CA PRO A 295 -21.27 25.20 -1.02
C PRO A 295 -20.97 25.53 0.44
N ARG A 296 -21.81 25.02 1.35
CA ARG A 296 -21.63 25.21 2.80
C ARG A 296 -20.37 24.49 3.31
N PRO A 297 -19.40 25.22 3.90
CA PRO A 297 -18.20 24.60 4.48
C PRO A 297 -18.52 23.88 5.81
N PRO A 298 -17.66 22.94 6.23
CA PRO A 298 -17.76 22.30 7.54
C PRO A 298 -17.54 23.33 8.67
N GLY A 299 -18.06 23.02 9.86
CA GLY A 299 -17.87 23.86 11.06
C GLY A 299 -16.39 24.01 11.44
N PHE A 300 -15.55 23.03 11.11
CA PHE A 300 -14.12 23.05 11.39
C PHE A 300 -13.30 24.09 10.61
N LYS A 301 -13.92 24.80 9.66
CA LYS A 301 -13.24 25.82 8.83
C LYS A 301 -12.43 26.85 9.62
N TRP A 302 -12.86 27.21 10.84
CA TRP A 302 -12.15 28.18 11.67
C TRP A 302 -10.79 27.66 12.15
N PHE A 303 -10.68 26.35 12.41
CA PHE A 303 -9.41 25.71 12.73
C PHE A 303 -8.46 25.75 11.55
N HIS A 304 -8.92 25.32 10.37
CA HIS A 304 -8.12 25.36 9.14
C HIS A 304 -7.65 26.78 8.80
N ALA A 305 -8.53 27.78 8.89
CA ALA A 305 -8.19 29.17 8.63
C ALA A 305 -7.12 29.70 9.61
N GLN A 306 -7.29 29.43 10.90
CA GLN A 306 -6.34 29.84 11.94
C GLN A 306 -4.98 29.13 11.77
N LEU A 307 -4.99 27.82 11.53
CA LEU A 307 -3.80 27.02 11.28
C LEU A 307 -3.03 27.56 10.08
N LEU A 308 -3.70 27.73 8.93
CA LEU A 308 -3.09 28.27 7.72
C LEU A 308 -2.63 29.71 7.93
N ARG A 309 -3.30 30.53 8.73
CA ARG A 309 -2.80 31.89 9.02
C ARG A 309 -1.52 31.88 9.85
N GLU A 310 -1.37 30.97 10.80
CA GLU A 310 -0.23 30.94 11.75
C GLU A 310 0.96 30.09 11.25
N ARG A 311 0.70 29.03 10.49
CA ARG A 311 1.71 28.14 9.91
C ARG A 311 1.85 28.41 8.42
N GLN A 312 2.67 29.40 8.06
CA GLN A 312 2.91 29.79 6.66
C GLN A 312 3.67 28.71 5.86
N ASP A 313 4.35 27.80 6.54
CA ASP A 313 4.98 26.62 5.94
C ASP A 313 3.96 25.55 5.49
N VAL A 314 2.74 25.59 6.01
CA VAL A 314 1.67 24.65 5.66
C VAL A 314 0.88 25.16 4.46
N GLN A 315 0.71 24.30 3.45
CA GLN A 315 -0.16 24.53 2.30
C GLN A 315 -1.44 23.70 2.37
N ALA A 316 -1.39 22.51 2.97
CA ALA A 316 -2.54 21.61 3.03
C ALA A 316 -2.77 21.05 4.44
N VAL A 317 -4.05 20.84 4.75
CA VAL A 317 -4.50 20.19 5.99
C VAL A 317 -5.47 19.09 5.62
N VAL A 318 -5.27 17.89 6.16
CA VAL A 318 -6.13 16.71 5.99
C VAL A 318 -6.57 16.26 7.36
N HIS A 319 -7.87 16.35 7.64
CA HIS A 319 -8.47 15.85 8.87
C HIS A 319 -9.15 14.52 8.64
N THR A 320 -8.97 13.58 9.57
CA THR A 320 -9.48 12.21 9.46
C THR A 320 -10.06 11.70 10.77
N HIS A 321 -11.14 10.92 10.66
CA HIS A 321 -11.70 10.13 11.76
C HIS A 321 -11.37 8.64 11.59
N ASP A 322 -10.10 8.37 11.30
CA ASP A 322 -9.57 7.03 11.05
C ASP A 322 -9.83 6.05 12.20
N LEU A 323 -10.17 4.81 11.87
CA LEU A 323 -10.53 3.76 12.83
C LEU A 323 -9.35 3.39 13.74
N TYR A 324 -8.23 2.97 13.16
CA TYR A 324 -7.07 2.54 13.94
C TYR A 324 -6.39 3.75 14.59
N GLY A 325 -6.25 4.86 13.86
CA GLY A 325 -5.71 6.12 14.38
C GLY A 325 -6.35 6.55 15.71
N ARG A 326 -7.68 6.59 15.77
CA ARG A 326 -8.43 6.95 17.00
C ARG A 326 -8.33 5.89 18.09
N ALA A 327 -8.47 4.62 17.73
CA ALA A 327 -8.40 3.53 18.70
C ALA A 327 -7.02 3.41 19.35
N TYR A 328 -5.95 3.56 18.56
CA TYR A 328 -4.57 3.46 19.06
C TYR A 328 -4.17 4.65 19.93
N ALA A 329 -4.69 5.85 19.67
CA ALA A 329 -4.41 7.00 20.53
C ALA A 329 -5.02 6.87 21.93
N LEU A 330 -6.09 6.08 22.08
CA LEU A 330 -6.68 5.74 23.38
C LEU A 330 -5.96 4.57 24.09
N SER A 331 -4.99 3.95 23.42
CA SER A 331 -4.32 2.74 23.88
C SER A 331 -2.98 3.08 24.54
N PRO A 332 -2.63 2.49 25.69
CA PRO A 332 -1.31 2.69 26.31
C PRO A 332 -0.18 1.94 25.59
N ARG A 333 -0.47 1.34 24.42
CA ARG A 333 0.44 0.44 23.72
C ARG A 333 1.56 1.22 23.05
N LYS A 334 2.78 0.67 23.13
CA LYS A 334 3.91 1.12 22.32
C LYS A 334 3.86 0.44 20.96
N LEU A 335 3.98 1.24 19.89
CA LEU A 335 4.10 0.76 18.51
C LEU A 335 5.54 0.29 18.26
N ALA A 336 5.70 -0.88 17.65
CA ALA A 336 6.98 -1.35 17.17
C ALA A 336 7.20 -0.86 15.72
N PRO A 337 8.39 -0.35 15.34
CA PRO A 337 8.70 -0.02 13.96
C PRO A 337 8.88 -1.30 13.13
N SER A 338 7.77 -1.94 12.73
CA SER A 338 7.76 -3.30 12.20
C SER A 338 7.35 -3.43 10.72
N TYR A 339 6.94 -2.33 10.09
CA TYR A 339 6.40 -2.35 8.73
C TYR A 339 6.87 -1.12 7.94
N ARG A 340 7.21 -1.29 6.66
CA ARG A 340 7.79 -0.21 5.84
C ARG A 340 6.82 0.91 5.48
N VAL A 341 5.57 0.60 5.10
CA VAL A 341 4.62 1.64 4.64
C VAL A 341 4.13 2.43 5.85
N GLY A 342 4.28 3.76 5.80
CA GLY A 342 3.91 4.64 6.90
C GLY A 342 4.86 4.60 8.10
N LEU A 343 6.03 3.98 7.96
CA LEU A 343 6.99 3.83 9.05
C LEU A 343 7.34 5.17 9.72
N ASP A 344 7.65 6.20 8.93
CA ASP A 344 8.01 7.52 9.48
C ASP A 344 6.83 8.16 10.23
N VAL A 345 5.70 8.35 9.55
CA VAL A 345 4.53 9.04 10.13
C VAL A 345 3.96 8.30 11.35
N ALA A 346 3.96 6.97 11.36
CA ALA A 346 3.38 6.18 12.45
C ALA A 346 4.28 6.08 13.69
N THR A 347 5.61 6.14 13.52
CA THR A 347 6.57 5.96 14.63
C THR A 347 7.08 7.27 15.22
N ARG A 348 6.76 8.40 14.61
CA ARG A 348 7.05 9.73 15.16
C ARG A 348 6.23 9.99 16.42
N ARG A 349 6.75 10.91 17.25
CA ARG A 349 6.01 11.43 18.40
C ARG A 349 4.68 12.00 17.90
N LEU A 350 3.58 11.55 18.48
CA LEU A 350 2.23 12.05 18.23
C LEU A 350 1.92 13.16 19.24
N PRO A 351 1.88 14.44 18.84
CA PRO A 351 1.33 15.48 19.70
C PRO A 351 -0.17 15.26 19.85
N MET A 352 -0.69 15.54 21.05
CA MET A 352 -2.06 15.18 21.41
C MET A 352 -2.77 16.35 22.08
N TYR A 353 -3.95 16.69 21.57
CA TYR A 353 -4.95 17.41 22.34
C TYR A 353 -5.68 16.41 23.23
N SER A 354 -5.60 16.62 24.54
CA SER A 354 -5.94 15.60 25.54
C SER A 354 -7.43 15.50 25.87
N ARG A 355 -8.30 16.23 25.17
CA ARG A 355 -9.74 16.25 25.39
C ARG A 355 -10.47 15.88 24.10
N CYS A 356 -11.72 15.41 24.27
CA CYS A 356 -12.63 15.15 23.17
C CYS A 356 -13.62 16.31 23.06
N ASP A 357 -13.42 17.20 22.08
CA ASP A 357 -14.25 18.38 21.86
C ASP A 357 -14.52 18.55 20.35
N LEU A 358 -15.64 19.20 19.99
CA LEU A 358 -15.86 19.69 18.63
C LEU A 358 -15.08 20.99 18.50
N ILE A 359 -13.97 21.00 17.76
CA ILE A 359 -12.99 22.10 17.67
C ILE A 359 -13.53 23.30 16.89
N VAL A 360 -14.58 23.93 17.43
CA VAL A 360 -15.33 25.00 16.76
C VAL A 360 -15.24 26.34 17.48
N ASP A 361 -14.81 26.36 18.75
CA ASP A 361 -14.58 27.59 19.51
C ASP A 361 -13.08 27.99 19.54
N PRO A 362 -12.77 29.28 19.76
CA PRO A 362 -11.39 29.77 19.72
C PRO A 362 -10.43 29.16 20.75
N GLU A 363 -10.92 28.81 21.95
CA GLU A 363 -10.07 28.32 23.03
C GLU A 363 -9.58 26.91 22.72
N VAL A 364 -10.50 26.03 22.31
CA VAL A 364 -10.20 24.66 21.92
C VAL A 364 -9.28 24.63 20.70
N ARG A 365 -9.55 25.47 19.68
CA ARG A 365 -8.66 25.61 18.52
C ARG A 365 -7.23 25.98 18.91
N ARG A 366 -7.06 26.96 19.80
CA ARG A 366 -5.74 27.39 20.27
C ARG A 366 -5.01 26.23 20.94
N ALA A 367 -5.68 25.49 21.83
CA ALA A 367 -5.06 24.36 22.52
C ALA A 367 -4.61 23.25 21.55
N THR A 368 -5.39 22.94 20.51
CA THR A 368 -4.97 22.00 19.45
C THR A 368 -3.76 22.52 18.67
N LEU A 369 -3.75 23.81 18.29
CA LEU A 369 -2.61 24.41 17.57
C LEU A 369 -1.33 24.46 18.41
N ASP A 370 -1.45 24.75 19.70
CA ASP A 370 -0.33 24.76 20.64
C ASP A 370 0.22 23.33 20.83
N ALA A 371 -0.66 22.32 20.86
CA ALA A 371 -0.25 20.92 20.88
C ALA A 371 0.44 20.50 19.58
N LEU A 372 -0.07 20.94 18.42
CA LEU A 372 0.54 20.71 17.11
C LEU A 372 1.96 21.31 17.04
N GLY A 373 2.14 22.55 17.50
CA GLY A 373 3.41 23.27 17.43
C GLY A 373 3.95 23.29 16.00
N THR A 374 5.14 22.74 15.79
CA THR A 374 5.78 22.58 14.46
C THR A 374 5.68 21.16 13.90
N ALA A 375 4.93 20.27 14.55
CA ALA A 375 4.79 18.89 14.10
C ALA A 375 3.99 18.79 12.79
N PRO A 376 4.12 17.68 12.04
CA PRO A 376 3.35 17.43 10.81
C PRO A 376 1.97 16.82 11.08
N LEU A 377 1.64 16.50 12.32
CA LEU A 377 0.33 16.00 12.71
C LEU A 377 0.02 16.30 14.18
N VAL A 378 -1.27 16.37 14.51
CA VAL A 378 -1.79 16.39 15.88
C VAL A 378 -2.99 15.47 15.97
N HIS A 379 -3.09 14.75 17.09
CA HIS A 379 -4.23 13.88 17.36
C HIS A 379 -5.12 14.47 18.45
N GLU A 380 -6.42 14.42 18.23
CA GLU A 380 -7.43 14.84 19.19
C GLU A 380 -8.06 13.61 19.81
N ILE A 381 -7.81 13.41 21.11
CA ILE A 381 -8.22 12.20 21.81
C ILE A 381 -9.72 11.95 21.66
N GLY A 382 -10.06 10.77 21.12
CA GLY A 382 -11.46 10.36 20.90
C GLY A 382 -12.11 10.97 19.67
N HIS A 383 -11.42 11.83 18.93
CA HIS A 383 -11.98 12.58 17.80
C HIS A 383 -11.35 12.24 16.46
N GLY A 384 -10.08 12.61 16.22
CA GLY A 384 -9.48 12.55 14.89
C GLY A 384 -8.02 12.95 14.84
N THR A 385 -7.45 12.98 13.64
CA THR A 385 -6.06 13.42 13.41
C THR A 385 -6.03 14.44 12.28
N ASP A 386 -5.39 15.58 12.55
CA ASP A 386 -5.04 16.56 11.54
C ASP A 386 -3.61 16.32 11.06
N PHE A 387 -3.45 16.14 9.75
CA PHE A 387 -2.17 16.03 9.07
C PHE A 387 -1.90 17.32 8.29
N VAL A 388 -0.70 17.88 8.42
CA VAL A 388 -0.30 19.14 7.79
C VAL A 388 0.99 18.99 7.01
N ALA A 389 1.04 19.62 5.83
CA ALA A 389 2.24 19.62 5.01
C ALA A 389 2.31 20.83 4.07
N ASP A 390 3.47 21.01 3.46
CA ASP A 390 3.74 21.99 2.39
C ASP A 390 3.12 21.59 1.03
N THR A 391 2.59 20.37 0.93
CA THR A 391 1.91 19.85 -0.25
C THR A 391 0.68 19.02 0.14
N LEU A 392 -0.35 19.04 -0.69
CA LEU A 392 -1.55 18.20 -0.51
C LEU A 392 -1.22 16.71 -0.53
N GLU A 393 -0.34 16.32 -1.46
CA GLU A 393 0.09 14.95 -1.67
C GLU A 393 0.70 14.39 -0.38
N ARG A 394 1.59 15.15 0.26
CA ARG A 394 2.22 14.72 1.52
C ARG A 394 1.23 14.56 2.66
N ALA A 395 0.38 15.57 2.90
CA ALA A 395 -0.62 15.48 3.99
C ALA A 395 -1.59 14.30 3.77
N THR A 396 -2.01 14.07 2.53
CA THR A 396 -2.90 12.95 2.16
C THR A 396 -2.22 11.60 2.33
N VAL A 397 -0.97 11.47 1.88
CA VAL A 397 -0.19 10.23 1.99
C VAL A 397 0.11 9.91 3.44
N ASP A 398 0.48 10.90 4.26
CA ASP A 398 0.75 10.72 5.68
C ASP A 398 -0.51 10.20 6.42
N ALA A 399 -1.69 10.72 6.09
CA ALA A 399 -2.97 10.23 6.63
C ALA A 399 -3.21 8.75 6.27
N ILE A 400 -3.17 8.44 4.98
CA ILE A 400 -3.36 7.07 4.46
C ILE A 400 -2.35 6.09 5.07
N GLN A 401 -1.08 6.46 5.07
CA GLN A 401 -0.01 5.56 5.45
C GLN A 401 0.07 5.34 6.96
N ARG A 402 -0.25 6.35 7.77
CA ARG A 402 -0.36 6.15 9.22
C ARG A 402 -1.44 5.13 9.52
N GLU A 403 -2.61 5.27 8.91
CA GLU A 403 -3.70 4.31 9.13
C GLU A 403 -3.34 2.91 8.61
N ALA A 404 -2.71 2.79 7.44
CA ALA A 404 -2.22 1.51 6.91
C ALA A 404 -1.21 0.83 7.85
N PHE A 405 -0.29 1.59 8.46
CA PHE A 405 0.66 1.06 9.42
C PHE A 405 -0.05 0.51 10.67
N LEU A 406 -0.98 1.26 11.24
CA LEU A 406 -1.72 0.85 12.44
C LEU A 406 -2.64 -0.36 12.17
N ALA A 407 -3.22 -0.43 10.97
CA ALA A 407 -3.98 -1.59 10.49
C ALA A 407 -3.09 -2.85 10.38
N MET A 408 -1.86 -2.69 9.89
CA MET A 408 -0.88 -3.78 9.83
C MET A 408 -0.43 -4.23 11.22
N ASP A 409 -0.14 -3.30 12.15
CA ASP A 409 0.19 -3.64 13.55
C ASP A 409 -0.98 -4.39 14.22
N HIS A 410 -2.22 -3.95 13.99
CA HIS A 410 -3.41 -4.64 14.48
C HIS A 410 -3.52 -6.07 13.94
N LEU A 411 -3.34 -6.25 12.63
CA LEU A 411 -3.42 -7.56 12.00
C LEU A 411 -2.28 -8.48 12.48
N ALA A 412 -1.05 -7.99 12.56
CA ALA A 412 0.08 -8.75 13.09
C ALA A 412 -0.18 -9.24 14.53
N ARG A 413 -0.84 -8.42 15.35
CA ARG A 413 -1.25 -8.79 16.71
C ARG A 413 -2.22 -9.96 16.81
N GLN A 414 -2.97 -10.26 15.74
CA GLN A 414 -3.79 -11.48 15.70
C GLN A 414 -2.93 -12.74 15.66
N PHE A 415 -1.71 -12.66 15.11
CA PHE A 415 -0.75 -13.76 15.05
C PHE A 415 0.22 -13.79 16.23
N GLY A 416 0.49 -12.65 16.87
CA GLY A 416 1.42 -12.54 17.99
C GLY A 416 1.99 -11.13 18.16
N ALA A 417 2.95 -10.94 19.06
CA ALA A 417 3.54 -9.63 19.28
C ALA A 417 4.40 -9.18 18.07
N PRO A 418 4.12 -8.01 17.45
CA PRO A 418 4.92 -7.47 16.35
C PRO A 418 6.38 -7.25 16.78
N LYS A 419 7.32 -7.65 15.92
CA LYS A 419 8.76 -7.48 16.14
C LYS A 419 9.28 -6.28 15.37
N PRO A 420 10.13 -5.43 15.97
CA PRO A 420 10.71 -4.29 15.27
C PRO A 420 11.69 -4.75 14.19
N LEU A 421 11.80 -3.98 13.12
CA LEU A 421 12.86 -4.15 12.12
C LEU A 421 14.23 -3.77 12.71
N PRO A 422 15.33 -4.35 12.21
CA PRO A 422 16.68 -3.95 12.59
C PRO A 422 16.93 -2.45 12.32
N ALA A 423 17.63 -1.77 13.22
CA ALA A 423 17.87 -0.33 13.13
C ALA A 423 18.50 0.13 11.81
N ARG A 424 19.47 -0.64 11.28
CA ARG A 424 20.08 -0.37 9.98
C ARG A 424 19.05 -0.38 8.85
N LEU A 425 18.15 -1.37 8.86
CA LEU A 425 17.11 -1.50 7.84
C LEU A 425 16.10 -0.36 7.93
N LEU A 426 15.78 0.13 9.15
CA LEU A 426 14.90 1.30 9.32
C LEU A 426 15.47 2.56 8.63
N GLU A 427 16.77 2.81 8.77
CA GLU A 427 17.42 3.94 8.11
C GLU A 427 17.46 3.77 6.59
N GLU A 428 17.77 2.57 6.10
CA GLU A 428 17.75 2.25 4.68
C GLU A 428 16.35 2.44 4.06
N LEU A 429 15.29 2.04 4.77
CA LEU A 429 13.90 2.23 4.34
C LEU A 429 13.52 3.70 4.27
N ARG A 430 13.82 4.49 5.31
CA ARG A 430 13.54 5.93 5.32
C ARG A 430 14.25 6.66 4.18
N ALA A 431 15.48 6.28 3.88
CA ALA A 431 16.25 6.86 2.78
C ALA A 431 15.75 6.44 1.39
N ALA A 432 15.07 5.30 1.29
CA ALA A 432 14.58 4.73 0.04
C ALA A 432 13.07 4.96 -0.19
N GLU A 433 12.38 5.65 0.73
CA GLU A 433 10.93 5.91 0.65
C GLU A 433 10.56 6.64 -0.66
N PRO A 434 9.58 6.13 -1.43
CA PRO A 434 9.06 6.83 -2.60
C PRO A 434 8.52 8.22 -2.26
N ALA A 435 8.60 9.14 -3.22
CA ALA A 435 8.11 10.50 -3.01
C ALA A 435 6.60 10.51 -2.70
N ALA A 436 6.15 11.48 -1.91
CA ALA A 436 4.73 11.65 -1.60
C ALA A 436 3.88 11.82 -2.87
N GLU A 437 4.41 12.46 -3.92
CA GLU A 437 3.72 12.54 -5.20
C GLU A 437 3.52 11.14 -5.82
N ASP A 438 4.53 10.28 -5.82
CA ASP A 438 4.40 8.91 -6.35
C ASP A 438 3.36 8.10 -5.58
N TRP A 439 3.38 8.18 -4.24
CA TRP A 439 2.37 7.52 -3.40
C TRP A 439 0.97 8.09 -3.60
N TRP A 440 0.83 9.41 -3.73
CA TRP A 440 -0.46 10.03 -4.01
C TRP A 440 -1.04 9.49 -5.32
N TRP A 441 -0.25 9.46 -6.40
CA TRP A 441 -0.66 8.87 -7.69
C TRP A 441 -1.01 7.39 -7.56
N PHE A 442 -0.26 6.63 -6.76
CA PHE A 442 -0.60 5.23 -6.48
C PHE A 442 -1.98 5.11 -5.82
N TYR A 443 -2.21 5.82 -4.71
CA TYR A 443 -3.44 5.75 -3.93
C TYR A 443 -4.67 6.33 -4.63
N THR A 444 -4.51 7.47 -5.33
CA THR A 444 -5.59 8.03 -6.14
C THR A 444 -5.87 7.21 -7.38
N GLY A 445 -4.88 6.44 -7.84
CA GLY A 445 -5.05 5.47 -8.91
C GLY A 445 -6.19 4.53 -8.60
N GLU A 446 -6.26 4.07 -7.35
CA GLU A 446 -7.22 3.07 -6.86
C GLU A 446 -8.66 3.54 -6.78
N VAL A 447 -8.94 4.84 -6.92
CA VAL A 447 -10.31 5.38 -6.84
C VAL A 447 -11.20 4.78 -7.93
N GLY A 448 -12.34 4.22 -7.53
CA GLY A 448 -13.31 3.55 -8.38
C GLY A 448 -12.83 2.22 -8.99
N ALA A 449 -11.73 1.65 -8.49
CA ALA A 449 -11.21 0.39 -9.01
C ALA A 449 -11.79 -0.82 -8.25
N PRO A 450 -12.27 -1.87 -8.95
CA PRO A 450 -12.77 -3.08 -8.29
C PRO A 450 -11.62 -3.81 -7.58
N ARG A 451 -11.72 -3.96 -6.25
CA ARG A 451 -10.71 -4.61 -5.41
C ARG A 451 -11.18 -6.01 -5.01
N ARG A 452 -10.31 -7.01 -5.12
CA ARG A 452 -10.63 -8.37 -4.68
C ARG A 452 -9.54 -8.90 -3.76
N SER A 453 -9.88 -9.36 -2.55
CA SER A 453 -8.91 -10.14 -1.77
C SER A 453 -8.76 -11.56 -2.32
N ALA A 454 -7.59 -12.18 -2.12
CA ALA A 454 -7.32 -13.55 -2.56
C ALA A 454 -8.33 -14.59 -2.02
N GLY A 455 -8.83 -14.40 -0.79
CA GLY A 455 -9.85 -15.26 -0.18
C GLY A 455 -11.28 -14.71 -0.16
N GLY A 456 -11.55 -13.56 -0.80
CA GLY A 456 -12.87 -12.91 -0.75
C GLY A 456 -13.28 -12.39 0.64
N LEU A 457 -12.39 -12.44 1.64
CA LEU A 457 -12.63 -11.93 3.00
C LEU A 457 -12.75 -10.41 3.05
N SER A 458 -12.27 -9.73 2.02
CA SER A 458 -12.73 -8.40 1.63
C SER A 458 -13.21 -8.46 0.19
N ASN A 459 -14.49 -8.73 -0.01
CA ASN A 459 -15.15 -8.33 -1.25
C ASN A 459 -15.40 -6.82 -1.12
N ARG A 460 -14.81 -6.04 -2.03
CA ARG A 460 -15.16 -4.64 -2.28
C ARG A 460 -15.73 -4.53 -3.68
#